data_AF-E1ZI27-F1
#
_entry.id   AF-E1ZI27-F1
#
_cell.length_a   1.000
_cell.length_b   1.000
_cell.length_c   1.000
_cell.angle_alpha   90.00
_cell.angle_beta   90.00
_cell.angle_gamma   90.00
#
_symmetry.space_group_name_H-M   'P 1'
#
loop_
_entity.id
_entity.type
_entity.pdbx_description
1 polymer ?
#
loop_
_entity_poly.entity_id
_entity_poly.type
_entity_poly.pdbx_seq_one_letter_code
_entity_poly.pdbx_strand_id
1 'polypeptide(L)'
;MVATQFASARLRLAANSSRSTQQHARRQLAVQCVAAPEQKVTTRVQRNKNMGKLQAGYLFPEIARRRKAHQEANPEAKIISLGIGDTTEPIPPFIADAMQAASQGLGTPEGYSGYGAEQGRGELREAICRRLYEAVGRKPNEVFVSDGSKCDIGRLQL
;
A
#
# COMPACT_ATOMS: atom_id res chain seq x y z
N MET A 1 11.32 3.69 -15.33
CA MET A 1 9.86 3.64 -15.11
C MET A 1 9.32 5.04 -15.37
N VAL A 2 8.57 5.20 -16.46
CA VAL A 2 8.07 6.48 -16.96
C VAL A 2 6.94 6.94 -16.05
N ALA A 3 7.08 8.10 -15.40
CA ALA A 3 6.01 8.71 -14.62
C ALA A 3 5.47 9.91 -15.38
N THR A 4 4.30 9.72 -15.99
CA THR A 4 3.51 10.75 -16.67
C THR A 4 3.08 11.80 -15.66
N GLN A 5 3.53 13.05 -15.79
CA GLN A 5 3.21 14.13 -14.86
C GLN A 5 2.27 15.15 -15.52
N PHE A 6 1.11 15.35 -14.90
CA PHE A 6 0.15 16.40 -15.28
C PHE A 6 0.72 17.77 -14.87
N ALA A 7 0.88 18.67 -15.85
CA ALA A 7 1.37 20.03 -15.65
C ALA A 7 0.22 20.99 -15.30
N SER A 8 0.36 21.74 -14.21
CA SER A 8 -0.48 22.92 -13.92
C SER A 8 0.33 24.18 -14.23
N ALA A 9 -0.13 24.98 -15.21
CA ALA A 9 0.51 26.22 -15.62
C ALA A 9 -0.19 27.43 -15.00
N ARG A 10 0.57 28.34 -14.37
CA ARG A 10 0.08 29.68 -14.00
C ARG A 10 0.63 30.73 -14.97
N LEU A 11 -0.26 31.44 -15.64
CA LEU A 11 0.07 32.56 -16.53
C LEU A 11 0.42 33.82 -15.71
N ARG A 12 1.52 34.50 -16.05
CA ARG A 12 1.71 35.92 -15.72
C ARG A 12 1.69 36.73 -17.02
N LEU A 13 0.72 37.64 -17.17
CA LEU A 13 0.75 38.64 -18.24
C LEU A 13 1.56 39.84 -17.79
N ALA A 14 2.54 40.25 -18.58
CA ALA A 14 3.12 41.58 -18.49
C ALA A 14 2.30 42.53 -19.37
N ALA A 15 1.73 43.56 -18.75
CA ALA A 15 1.01 44.62 -19.44
C ALA A 15 2.01 45.61 -20.05
N ASN A 16 1.86 45.95 -21.32
CA ASN A 16 2.37 47.22 -21.82
C ASN A 16 1.45 47.81 -22.89
N SER A 17 1.19 49.10 -22.76
CA SER A 17 0.16 49.87 -23.45
C SER A 17 0.74 50.66 -24.63
N SER A 18 0.19 50.47 -25.83
CA SER A 18 0.00 51.52 -26.85
C SER A 18 -0.80 50.96 -28.03
N ARG A 19 -1.76 51.75 -28.53
CA ARG A 19 -2.69 51.40 -29.62
C ARG A 19 -2.05 51.64 -31.00
N SER A 20 -2.07 50.64 -31.88
CA SER A 20 -2.37 50.82 -33.31
C SER A 20 -2.78 49.49 -33.96
N THR A 21 -3.62 49.60 -34.97
CA THR A 21 -4.26 48.55 -35.77
C THR A 21 -3.25 47.75 -36.59
N GLN A 22 -3.16 46.42 -36.39
CA GLN A 22 -2.76 45.46 -37.43
C GLN A 22 -2.89 44.01 -36.94
N GLN A 23 -3.64 43.22 -37.72
CA GLN A 23 -3.59 41.77 -37.94
C GLN A 23 -3.41 40.86 -36.71
N HIS A 24 -4.34 39.91 -36.52
CA HIS A 24 -4.22 38.79 -35.59
C HIS A 24 -3.07 37.83 -35.97
N ALA A 25 -1.83 38.29 -35.86
CA ALA A 25 -0.67 37.43 -35.86
C ALA A 25 -0.64 36.71 -34.51
N ARG A 26 -0.85 35.39 -34.56
CA ARG A 26 -0.67 34.48 -33.41
C ARG A 26 0.76 34.67 -32.90
N ARG A 27 0.96 35.50 -31.86
CA ARG A 27 2.24 35.61 -31.17
C ARG A 27 2.57 34.24 -30.60
N GLN A 28 3.54 33.56 -31.18
CA GLN A 28 4.15 32.38 -30.57
C GLN A 28 4.88 32.86 -29.31
N LEU A 29 4.21 32.77 -28.16
CA LEU A 29 4.85 32.90 -26.87
C LEU A 29 5.73 31.64 -26.69
N ALA A 30 7.03 31.80 -26.86
CA ALA A 30 7.99 30.78 -26.45
C ALA A 30 7.95 30.69 -24.91
N VAL A 31 7.16 29.74 -24.40
CA VAL A 31 7.13 29.41 -22.97
C VAL A 31 8.32 28.50 -22.71
N GLN A 32 9.41 29.06 -22.22
CA GLN A 32 10.47 28.26 -21.61
C GLN A 32 10.03 27.85 -20.21
N CYS A 33 9.63 26.59 -20.06
CA CYS A 33 9.49 25.96 -18.75
C CYS A 33 10.90 25.78 -18.17
N VAL A 34 11.34 26.72 -17.35
CA VAL A 34 12.56 26.53 -16.55
C VAL A 34 12.16 25.69 -15.35
N ALA A 35 12.66 24.46 -15.25
CA ALA A 35 12.50 23.66 -14.05
C ALA A 35 13.09 24.46 -12.87
N ALA A 36 12.25 24.81 -11.89
CA ALA A 36 12.74 25.46 -10.69
C ALA A 36 13.77 24.51 -10.02
N PRO A 37 14.91 25.02 -9.52
CA PRO A 37 15.89 24.19 -8.85
C PRO A 37 15.23 23.49 -7.67
N GLU A 38 15.52 22.19 -7.48
CA GLU A 38 15.03 21.41 -6.35
C GLU A 38 15.47 22.05 -5.03
N GLN A 39 14.62 22.90 -4.46
CA GLN A 39 14.83 23.37 -3.09
C GLN A 39 14.40 22.26 -2.13
N LYS A 40 15.33 21.83 -1.28
CA LYS A 40 15.08 20.88 -0.21
C LYS A 40 14.20 21.53 0.86
N VAL A 41 12.89 21.50 0.64
CA VAL A 41 11.88 21.99 1.59
C VAL A 41 11.64 20.93 2.66
N THR A 42 11.56 21.34 3.92
CA THR A 42 11.20 20.46 5.06
C THR A 42 9.96 20.99 5.77
N THR A 43 9.19 20.09 6.38
CA THR A 43 8.01 20.47 7.18
C THR A 43 8.42 20.93 8.58
N ARG A 44 7.52 21.63 9.30
CA ARG A 44 7.69 21.95 10.73
C ARG A 44 7.17 20.87 11.67
N VAL A 45 6.77 19.70 11.15
CA VAL A 45 6.23 18.60 11.96
C VAL A 45 7.38 17.90 12.68
N GLN A 46 7.31 17.87 14.01
CA GLN A 46 8.31 17.19 14.82
C GLN A 46 8.21 15.68 14.62
N ARG A 47 9.36 15.00 14.47
CA ARG A 47 9.40 13.54 14.39
C ARG A 47 8.90 12.93 15.69
N ASN A 48 8.07 11.89 15.60
CA ASN A 48 7.65 11.11 16.77
C ASN A 48 8.89 10.55 17.48
N LYS A 49 9.09 10.94 18.75
CA LYS A 49 10.26 10.55 19.57
C LYS A 49 10.39 9.03 19.71
N ASN A 50 9.28 8.29 19.74
CA ASN A 50 9.30 6.83 19.82
C ASN A 50 9.93 6.20 18.56
N MET A 51 9.76 6.81 17.39
CA MET A 51 10.44 6.37 16.16
C MET A 51 11.96 6.59 16.21
N GLY A 52 12.45 7.46 17.11
CA GLY A 52 13.89 7.66 17.35
C GLY A 52 14.50 6.66 18.33
N LYS A 53 13.68 5.95 19.12
CA LYS A 53 14.15 4.92 20.06
C LYS A 53 14.46 3.59 19.37
N LEU A 54 13.95 3.37 18.16
CA LEU A 54 14.22 2.18 17.36
C LEU A 54 15.70 2.18 16.94
N GLN A 55 16.46 1.17 17.38
CA GLN A 55 17.91 1.10 17.19
C GLN A 55 18.32 0.84 15.74
N ALA A 56 17.50 0.09 15.00
CA ALA A 56 17.78 -0.32 13.63
C ALA A 56 16.48 -0.45 12.84
N GLY A 57 16.64 -0.69 11.53
CA GLY A 57 15.53 -1.09 10.67
C GLY A 57 14.94 -2.43 11.08
N TYR A 58 13.73 -2.71 10.60
CA TYR A 58 13.07 -3.99 10.84
C TYR A 58 13.91 -5.14 10.25
N LEU A 59 13.94 -6.27 10.97
CA LEU A 59 14.85 -7.38 10.67
C LEU A 59 14.68 -7.94 9.24
N PHE A 60 13.45 -8.15 8.80
CA PHE A 60 13.18 -8.79 7.51
C PHE A 60 13.65 -7.98 6.28
N PRO A 61 13.41 -6.65 6.22
CA PRO A 61 14.03 -5.80 5.21
C PRO A 61 15.57 -5.89 5.16
N GLU A 62 16.23 -5.99 6.31
CA GLU A 62 17.69 -6.10 6.35
C GLU A 62 18.19 -7.46 5.82
N ILE A 63 17.50 -8.56 6.15
CA ILE A 63 17.81 -9.89 5.59
C ILE A 63 17.60 -9.88 4.06
N ALA A 64 16.52 -9.29 3.58
CA ALA A 64 16.26 -9.16 2.14
C ALA A 64 17.34 -8.35 1.44
N ARG A 65 17.79 -7.24 2.05
CA ARG A 65 18.90 -6.41 1.54
C ARG A 65 20.20 -7.22 1.41
N ARG A 66 20.53 -8.02 2.43
CA ARG A 66 21.73 -8.88 2.41
C ARG A 66 21.64 -9.99 1.38
N ARG A 67 20.48 -10.65 1.26
CA ARG A 67 20.24 -11.65 0.22
C ARG A 67 20.45 -11.06 -1.18
N LYS A 68 19.91 -9.87 -1.43
CA LYS A 68 20.06 -9.17 -2.71
C LYS A 68 21.53 -8.85 -3.01
N ALA A 69 22.25 -8.26 -2.06
CA ALA A 69 23.68 -7.96 -2.24
C ALA A 69 24.51 -9.23 -2.49
N HIS A 70 24.17 -10.35 -1.84
CA HIS A 70 24.83 -11.63 -2.08
C HIS A 70 24.56 -12.17 -3.49
N GLN A 71 23.33 -12.06 -3.99
CA GLN A 71 22.98 -12.46 -5.35
C GLN A 71 23.66 -11.58 -6.40
N GLU A 72 23.78 -10.27 -6.16
CA GLU A 72 24.49 -9.34 -7.06
C GLU A 72 25.99 -9.67 -7.13
N ALA A 73 26.60 -10.03 -5.99
CA ALA A 73 28.00 -10.46 -5.94
C ALA A 73 28.24 -11.87 -6.49
N ASN A 74 27.21 -12.73 -6.49
CA ASN A 74 27.29 -14.11 -6.97
C ASN A 74 26.11 -14.42 -7.90
N PRO A 75 26.11 -13.92 -9.15
CA PRO A 75 24.97 -14.03 -10.05
C PRO A 75 24.53 -15.48 -10.31
N GLU A 76 25.48 -16.42 -10.35
CA GLU A 76 25.24 -17.84 -10.60
C GLU A 76 24.78 -18.63 -9.35
N ALA A 77 24.80 -18.01 -8.16
CA ALA A 77 24.42 -18.68 -6.93
C ALA A 77 22.91 -18.97 -6.91
N LYS A 78 22.55 -20.25 -6.72
CA LYS A 78 21.17 -20.69 -6.49
C LYS A 78 20.85 -20.61 -5.00
N ILE A 79 20.38 -19.45 -4.55
CA ILE A 79 20.10 -19.21 -3.13
C ILE A 79 18.88 -20.02 -2.67
N ILE A 80 19.08 -20.87 -1.65
CA ILE A 80 18.00 -21.50 -0.89
C ILE A 80 17.71 -20.63 0.34
N SER A 81 16.49 -20.08 0.43
CA SER A 81 16.10 -19.17 1.50
C SER A 81 15.36 -19.92 2.61
N LEU A 82 16.05 -20.18 3.72
CA LEU A 82 15.47 -20.79 4.94
C LEU A 82 15.41 -19.81 6.12
N GLY A 83 15.44 -18.50 5.83
CA GLY A 83 15.45 -17.44 6.84
C GLY A 83 14.05 -17.00 7.25
N ILE A 84 13.41 -16.17 6.41
CA ILE A 84 12.05 -15.70 6.65
C ILE A 84 11.08 -16.86 6.41
N GLY A 85 10.22 -17.16 7.38
CA GLY A 85 9.20 -18.20 7.30
C GLY A 85 8.01 -17.82 6.43
N ASP A 86 8.25 -17.51 5.17
CA ASP A 86 7.21 -17.30 4.16
C ASP A 86 6.72 -18.66 3.64
N THR A 87 5.43 -18.76 3.32
CA THR A 87 4.84 -20.01 2.82
C THR A 87 5.28 -20.27 1.37
N THR A 88 5.62 -21.52 1.03
CA THR A 88 6.17 -21.85 -0.29
C THR A 88 5.20 -22.58 -1.22
N GLU A 89 4.15 -23.20 -0.67
CA GLU A 89 3.24 -24.06 -1.43
C GLU A 89 1.98 -23.32 -1.89
N PRO A 90 1.35 -23.75 -3.00
CA PRO A 90 0.09 -23.19 -3.47
C PRO A 90 -1.05 -23.35 -2.45
N ILE A 91 -1.99 -22.40 -2.48
CA ILE A 91 -3.22 -22.49 -1.70
C ILE A 91 -4.07 -23.67 -2.25
N PRO A 92 -4.63 -24.53 -1.38
CA PRO A 92 -5.51 -25.61 -1.80
C PRO A 92 -6.68 -25.11 -2.69
N PRO A 93 -7.01 -25.81 -3.80
CA PRO A 93 -8.04 -25.38 -4.74
C PRO A 93 -9.38 -25.05 -4.09
N PHE A 94 -9.81 -25.85 -3.12
CA PHE A 94 -11.05 -25.61 -2.36
C PHE A 94 -11.13 -24.20 -1.76
N ILE A 95 -10.01 -23.64 -1.28
CA ILE A 95 -9.95 -22.29 -0.71
C ILE A 95 -9.88 -21.25 -1.83
N ALA A 96 -9.03 -21.48 -2.83
CA ALA A 96 -8.84 -20.56 -3.95
C ALA A 96 -10.13 -20.37 -4.76
N ASP A 97 -10.85 -21.45 -5.04
CA ASP A 97 -12.11 -21.45 -5.79
C ASP A 97 -13.21 -20.72 -5.01
N ALA A 98 -13.27 -20.90 -3.69
CA ALA A 98 -14.22 -20.18 -2.84
C ALA A 98 -13.96 -18.66 -2.86
N MET A 99 -12.69 -18.23 -2.84
CA MET A 99 -12.31 -16.83 -2.97
C MET A 99 -12.65 -16.27 -4.37
N GLN A 100 -12.42 -17.07 -5.43
CA GLN A 100 -12.78 -16.70 -6.79
C GLN A 100 -14.29 -16.50 -6.93
N ALA A 101 -15.09 -17.45 -6.44
CA ALA A 101 -16.55 -17.37 -6.47
C ALA A 101 -17.07 -16.16 -5.69
N ALA A 102 -16.52 -15.89 -4.50
CA ALA A 102 -16.85 -14.69 -3.73
C ALA A 102 -16.55 -13.40 -4.51
N SER A 103 -15.40 -13.32 -5.18
CA SER A 103 -15.03 -12.17 -6.01
C SER A 103 -15.96 -12.01 -7.23
N GLN A 104 -16.38 -13.10 -7.86
CA GLN A 104 -17.33 -13.05 -8.98
C GLN A 104 -18.72 -12.62 -8.51
N GLY A 105 -19.16 -13.09 -7.34
CA GLY A 105 -20.44 -12.73 -6.73
C GLY A 105 -20.60 -11.22 -6.49
N LEU A 106 -19.52 -10.52 -6.15
CA LEU A 106 -19.51 -9.06 -6.00
C LEU A 106 -19.89 -8.30 -7.29
N GLY A 107 -19.85 -8.96 -8.46
CA GLY A 107 -20.30 -8.41 -9.74
C GLY A 107 -21.81 -8.55 -10.01
N THR A 108 -22.56 -9.13 -9.08
CA THR A 108 -24.02 -9.37 -9.22
C THR A 108 -24.81 -8.62 -8.15
N PRO A 109 -26.04 -8.14 -8.42
CA PRO A 109 -26.87 -7.50 -7.41
C PRO A 109 -27.14 -8.39 -6.19
N GLU A 110 -27.30 -9.69 -6.38
CA GLU A 110 -27.63 -10.66 -5.32
C GLU A 110 -26.41 -10.99 -4.46
N GLY A 111 -25.23 -11.08 -5.07
CA GLY A 111 -23.98 -11.43 -4.39
C GLY A 111 -23.20 -10.24 -3.83
N TYR A 112 -23.57 -9.01 -4.20
CA TYR A 112 -22.90 -7.81 -3.71
C TYR A 112 -23.21 -7.54 -2.24
N SER A 113 -22.16 -7.21 -1.47
CA SER A 113 -22.27 -6.73 -0.10
C SER A 113 -21.33 -5.54 0.11
N GLY A 114 -21.82 -4.51 0.80
CA GLY A 114 -21.01 -3.34 1.20
C GLY A 114 -20.16 -3.62 2.45
N TYR A 115 -20.06 -2.64 3.35
CA TYR A 115 -19.39 -2.84 4.63
C TYR A 115 -20.03 -4.00 5.41
N GLY A 116 -19.20 -4.92 5.88
CA GLY A 116 -19.61 -5.98 6.80
C GLY A 116 -19.49 -5.56 8.26
N ALA A 117 -19.85 -6.46 9.17
CA ALA A 117 -19.63 -6.27 10.60
C ALA A 117 -18.12 -6.16 10.91
N GLU A 118 -17.72 -5.16 11.69
CA GLU A 118 -16.31 -4.84 11.97
C GLU A 118 -15.60 -5.94 12.76
N GLN A 119 -16.34 -6.74 13.52
CA GLN A 119 -15.81 -7.92 14.22
C GLN A 119 -15.59 -9.13 13.29
N GLY A 120 -16.09 -9.06 12.05
CA GLY A 120 -16.09 -10.15 11.08
C GLY A 120 -17.46 -10.82 10.91
N ARG A 121 -17.61 -11.53 9.78
CA ARG A 121 -18.82 -12.29 9.43
C ARG A 121 -19.18 -13.30 10.52
N GLY A 122 -20.46 -13.34 10.91
CA GLY A 122 -20.95 -14.23 11.98
C GLY A 122 -20.63 -15.70 11.72
N GLU A 123 -20.92 -16.18 10.52
CA GLU A 123 -20.64 -17.56 10.08
C GLU A 123 -19.17 -17.95 10.25
N LEU A 124 -18.24 -17.03 9.92
CA LEU A 124 -16.81 -17.26 10.06
C LEU A 124 -16.39 -17.33 11.53
N ARG A 125 -16.91 -16.42 12.37
CA ARG A 125 -16.64 -16.43 13.81
C ARG A 125 -17.14 -17.70 14.48
N GLU A 126 -18.33 -18.17 14.12
CA GLU A 126 -18.88 -19.44 14.59
C GLU A 126 -18.04 -20.64 14.15
N ALA A 127 -17.60 -20.66 12.89
CA ALA A 127 -16.75 -21.71 12.36
C ALA A 127 -15.39 -21.77 13.08
N ILE A 128 -14.74 -20.61 13.30
CA ILE A 128 -13.49 -20.51 14.08
C ILE A 128 -13.69 -21.03 15.50
N CYS A 129 -14.74 -20.57 16.16
CA CYS A 129 -15.05 -20.95 17.54
C CYS A 129 -15.24 -22.46 17.68
N ARG A 130 -16.04 -23.06 16.80
CA ARG A 130 -16.28 -24.50 16.78
C ARG A 130 -15.02 -25.30 16.45
N ARG A 131 -14.24 -24.86 15.46
CA ARG A 131 -13.11 -25.65 14.97
C ARG A 131 -11.87 -25.59 15.86
N LEU A 132 -11.64 -24.45 16.53
CA LEU A 132 -10.41 -24.16 17.27
C LEU A 132 -10.61 -24.05 18.78
N TYR A 133 -11.80 -23.68 19.24
CA TYR A 133 -12.02 -23.29 20.64
C TYR A 133 -13.17 -24.02 21.35
N GLU A 134 -13.76 -25.05 20.73
CA GLU A 134 -14.85 -25.82 21.30
C GLU A 134 -14.48 -26.44 22.66
N ALA A 135 -13.30 -27.02 22.77
CA ALA A 135 -12.81 -27.65 24.00
C ALA A 135 -12.57 -26.67 25.17
N VAL A 136 -12.38 -25.37 24.87
CA VAL A 136 -12.07 -24.33 25.87
C VAL A 136 -13.23 -23.36 26.10
N GLY A 137 -14.40 -23.68 25.55
CA GLY A 137 -15.65 -22.96 25.80
C GLY A 137 -15.62 -21.48 25.42
N ARG A 138 -14.85 -21.09 24.40
CA ARG A 138 -14.93 -19.72 23.85
C ARG A 138 -16.27 -19.53 23.13
N LYS A 139 -16.68 -18.28 23.00
CA LYS A 139 -17.91 -17.91 22.30
C LYS A 139 -17.61 -17.14 21.00
N PRO A 140 -18.47 -17.21 19.98
CA PRO A 140 -18.25 -16.49 18.72
C PRO A 140 -18.15 -14.96 18.86
N ASN A 141 -18.71 -14.38 19.92
CA ASN A 141 -18.60 -12.94 20.21
C ASN A 141 -17.27 -12.55 20.90
N GLU A 142 -16.43 -13.52 21.26
CA GLU A 142 -15.05 -13.31 21.74
C GLU A 142 -14.04 -13.38 20.59
N VAL A 143 -14.48 -13.76 19.37
CA VAL A 143 -13.64 -13.87 18.17
C VAL A 143 -13.73 -12.59 17.36
N PHE A 144 -12.59 -11.96 17.09
CA PHE A 144 -12.46 -10.78 16.24
C PHE A 144 -11.64 -11.16 15.01
N VAL A 145 -12.24 -11.10 13.82
CA VAL A 145 -11.56 -11.40 12.56
C VAL A 145 -10.81 -10.17 12.09
N SER A 146 -9.54 -10.33 11.72
CA SER A 146 -8.68 -9.25 11.27
C SER A 146 -7.98 -9.58 9.95
N ASP A 147 -7.28 -8.59 9.42
CA ASP A 147 -6.40 -8.68 8.25
C ASP A 147 -5.04 -9.32 8.56
N GLY A 148 -4.78 -9.70 9.83
CA GLY A 148 -3.58 -10.44 10.21
C GLY A 148 -3.11 -10.15 11.63
N SER A 149 -2.42 -11.15 12.21
CA SER A 149 -1.94 -11.10 13.60
C SER A 149 -1.01 -9.91 13.89
N LYS A 150 -0.15 -9.54 12.94
CA LYS A 150 0.77 -8.41 13.09
C LYS A 150 0.04 -7.07 13.18
N CYS A 151 -1.03 -6.89 12.41
CA CYS A 151 -1.85 -5.69 12.49
C CYS A 151 -2.55 -5.61 13.84
N ASP A 152 -3.05 -6.73 14.36
CA ASP A 152 -3.70 -6.78 15.68
C ASP A 152 -2.76 -6.49 16.83
N ILE A 153 -1.52 -6.99 16.78
CA ILE A 153 -0.49 -6.60 17.74
C ILE A 153 -0.31 -5.07 17.73
N GLY A 154 -0.27 -4.45 16.55
CA GLY A 154 -0.19 -3.00 16.42
C GLY A 154 -1.43 -2.25 16.94
N ARG A 155 -2.63 -2.84 16.85
CA ARG A 155 -3.87 -2.27 17.40
C ARG A 155 -3.96 -2.38 18.92
N LEU A 156 -3.38 -3.44 19.49
CA LEU A 156 -3.40 -3.70 20.93
C LEU A 156 -2.28 -2.98 21.69
N GLN A 157 -1.15 -2.72 21.02
CA GLN A 157 -0.04 -1.95 21.59
C GLN A 157 -0.37 -0.44 21.57
N LEU A 158 -1.12 0.00 22.58
CA LEU A 158 -1.31 1.42 22.93
C LEU A 158 -0.09 1.99 23.67
#